data_AF-A0AA38N4J0-F1
#
_entry.id   AF-A0AA38N4J0-F1
#
_cell.length_a   1.000
_cell.length_b   1.000
_cell.length_c   1.000
_cell.angle_alpha   90.00
_cell.angle_beta   90.00
_cell.angle_gamma   90.00
#
_symmetry.space_group_name_H-M   'P 1'
#
loop_
_entity.id
_entity.type
_entity.pdbx_description
1 polymer ?
#
loop_
_entity_poly.entity_id
_entity_poly.type
_entity_poly.pdbx_seq_one_letter_code
_entity_poly.pdbx_strand_id
1 'polypeptide(L)'
;CLLGEQAKAIRTILSPLYNPEGELWFPRQHPSSEDAVTLRAMYSGKPSIPHTADWFRYIHHNDSNLDVMKLNSNWVYFQAVNPFNIDTWKGDLSRFKSRNGKLTIY
;
A
#
# COMPACT_ATOMS: atom_id res chain seq x y z
N CYS A 1 22.48 11.40 15.29
CA CYS A 1 22.11 10.04 15.77
C CYS A 1 20.59 9.94 15.89
N LEU A 2 20.05 8.72 15.93
CA LEU A 2 18.62 8.49 16.10
C LEU A 2 18.31 8.05 17.53
N LEU A 3 17.17 8.51 18.06
CA LEU A 3 16.59 7.97 19.27
C LEU A 3 16.09 6.53 19.03
N GLY A 4 15.95 5.74 20.09
CA GLY A 4 15.44 4.38 20.00
C GLY A 4 14.09 4.30 19.27
N GLU A 5 13.16 5.18 19.60
CA GLU A 5 11.84 5.24 18.95
C GLU A 5 11.92 5.63 17.47
N GLN A 6 12.83 6.53 17.10
CA GLN A 6 13.04 6.89 15.69
C GLN A 6 13.60 5.71 14.91
N ALA A 7 14.57 4.98 15.47
CA ALA A 7 15.11 3.78 14.86
C ALA A 7 14.06 2.68 14.73
N LYS A 8 13.18 2.52 15.72
CA LYS A 8 12.06 1.58 15.68
C LYS A 8 11.07 1.93 14.58
N ALA A 9 10.66 3.20 14.46
CA ALA A 9 9.76 3.65 13.40
C ALA A 9 10.33 3.39 11.99
N ILE A 10 11.63 3.67 11.79
CA ILE A 10 12.31 3.38 10.52
C ILE A 10 12.32 1.88 10.23
N ARG A 11 12.59 1.02 11.23
CA ARG A 11 12.52 -0.44 11.04
C ARG A 11 11.12 -0.89 10.63
N THR A 12 10.07 -0.29 11.18
CA THR A 12 8.69 -0.59 10.78
C THR A 12 8.43 -0.20 9.32
N ILE A 13 8.85 1.00 8.89
CA ILE A 13 8.73 1.44 7.48
C ILE A 13 9.49 0.51 6.54
N LEU A 14 10.67 0.05 6.94
CA LEU A 14 11.53 -0.84 6.15
C LEU A 14 11.22 -2.33 6.38
N SER A 15 10.06 -2.66 6.95
CA SER A 15 9.56 -4.02 7.11
C SER A 15 8.37 -4.29 6.17
N PRO A 16 8.15 -5.54 5.74
CA PRO A 16 6.98 -5.89 4.94
C PRO A 16 5.68 -5.76 5.76
N LEU A 17 4.57 -5.55 5.05
CA LEU A 17 3.23 -5.61 5.62
C LEU A 17 2.65 -7.01 5.44
N TYR A 18 2.28 -7.63 6.55
CA TYR A 18 1.60 -8.93 6.58
C TYR A 18 0.16 -8.77 7.05
N ASN A 19 -0.71 -9.66 6.62
CA ASN A 19 -2.06 -9.76 7.13
C ASN A 19 -2.12 -10.49 8.48
N PRO A 20 -3.27 -10.46 9.18
CA PRO A 20 -3.46 -11.21 10.41
C PRO A 20 -3.17 -12.71 10.31
N GLU A 21 -3.33 -13.29 9.11
CA GLU A 21 -3.06 -14.69 8.80
C GLU A 21 -1.58 -14.99 8.48
N GLY A 22 -0.71 -13.97 8.42
CA GLY A 22 0.72 -14.10 8.13
C GLY A 22 1.10 -14.12 6.64
N GLU A 23 0.16 -13.86 5.75
CA GLU A 23 0.40 -13.70 4.31
C GLU A 23 0.98 -12.32 4.00
N LEU A 24 1.94 -12.29 3.07
CA LEU A 24 2.55 -11.04 2.61
C LEU A 24 1.53 -10.23 1.80
N TRP A 25 1.23 -9.01 2.25
CA TRP A 25 0.37 -8.07 1.52
C TRP A 25 1.16 -7.07 0.70
N PHE A 26 2.20 -6.46 1.28
CA PHE A 26 3.02 -5.50 0.57
C PHE A 26 4.49 -5.65 1.00
N PRO A 27 5.45 -5.66 0.04
CA PRO A 27 6.86 -5.73 0.39
C PRO A 27 7.30 -4.50 1.17
N ARG A 28 8.46 -4.61 1.83
CA ARG A 28 9.08 -3.47 2.50
C ARG A 28 9.40 -2.35 1.51
N GLN A 29 9.46 -1.13 2.02
CA GLN A 29 10.07 -0.03 1.27
C GLN A 29 11.55 -0.31 1.00
N HIS A 30 12.02 0.00 -0.21
CA HIS A 30 13.43 -0.13 -0.58
C HIS A 30 14.30 0.86 0.22
N PRO A 31 15.31 0.41 0.98
CA PRO A 31 16.30 1.30 1.57
C PRO A 31 17.03 2.05 0.46
N SER A 32 17.12 3.37 0.53
CA SER A 32 17.57 4.32 -0.52
C SER A 32 16.44 5.04 -1.28
N SER A 33 15.18 4.74 -0.98
CA SER A 33 14.03 5.45 -1.58
C SER A 33 13.68 6.74 -0.84
N GLU A 34 14.48 7.16 0.14
CA GLU A 34 14.24 8.31 1.01
C GLU A 34 14.56 9.64 0.32
N ASP A 35 14.14 9.80 -0.94
CA ASP A 35 14.23 11.06 -1.66
C ASP A 35 13.25 12.11 -1.10
N ALA A 36 13.44 13.37 -1.48
CA ALA A 36 12.64 14.48 -0.96
C ALA A 36 11.13 14.35 -1.26
N VAL A 37 10.76 13.63 -2.33
CA VAL A 37 9.36 13.42 -2.73
C VAL A 37 8.73 12.38 -1.81
N THR A 38 9.38 11.24 -1.64
CA THR A 38 8.94 10.14 -0.76
C THR A 38 8.87 10.61 0.70
N LEU A 39 9.88 11.33 1.18
CA LEU A 39 9.88 11.90 2.53
C LEU A 39 8.65 12.81 2.75
N ARG A 40 8.31 13.65 1.78
CA ARG A 40 7.17 14.57 1.86
C ARG A 40 5.83 13.85 1.76
N ALA A 41 5.73 12.90 0.84
CA ALA A 41 4.49 12.20 0.52
C ALA A 41 4.12 11.15 1.58
N MET A 42 5.11 10.42 2.10
CA MET A 42 4.89 9.22 2.93
C MET A 42 5.24 9.41 4.40
N TYR A 43 6.26 10.21 4.72
CA TYR A 43 6.85 10.28 6.06
C TYR A 43 6.71 11.65 6.74
N SER A 44 5.85 12.53 6.23
CA SER A 44 5.66 13.89 6.75
C SER A 44 4.77 13.99 8.00
N GLY A 45 4.28 12.86 8.52
CA GLY A 45 3.38 12.82 9.68
C GLY A 45 1.96 13.34 9.40
N LYS A 46 1.63 13.59 8.13
CA LYS A 46 0.28 13.90 7.65
C LYS A 46 -0.33 12.65 7.02
N PRO A 47 -1.66 12.57 6.81
CA PRO A 47 -2.28 11.48 6.07
C PRO A 47 -1.60 11.37 4.70
N SER A 48 -0.71 10.40 4.61
CA SER A 48 0.16 10.23 3.47
C SER A 48 -0.69 9.62 2.36
N ILE A 49 -0.81 10.37 1.27
CA ILE A 49 -1.58 10.06 0.06
C ILE A 49 -3.08 10.40 0.17
N PRO A 50 -3.52 11.55 -0.38
CA PRO A 50 -4.94 11.87 -0.58
C PRO A 50 -5.71 10.72 -1.26
N HIS A 51 -5.07 10.02 -2.20
CA HIS A 51 -5.66 8.87 -2.90
C HIS A 51 -6.01 7.70 -1.97
N THR A 52 -5.15 7.39 -0.99
CA THR A 52 -5.44 6.33 -0.01
C THR A 52 -6.60 6.74 0.89
N ALA A 53 -6.64 8.01 1.30
CA ALA A 53 -7.74 8.53 2.09
C ALA A 53 -9.08 8.45 1.33
N ASP A 54 -9.08 8.87 0.07
CA ASP A 54 -10.26 8.85 -0.80
C ASP A 54 -10.71 7.43 -1.15
N TRP A 55 -9.77 6.48 -1.29
CA TRP A 55 -10.07 5.06 -1.45
C TRP A 55 -10.92 4.54 -0.27
N PHE A 56 -10.52 4.82 0.97
CA PHE A 56 -11.32 4.42 2.12
C PHE A 56 -12.64 5.17 2.21
N ARG A 57 -12.64 6.48 2.02
CA ARG A 57 -13.85 7.31 2.09
C ARG A 57 -14.91 6.90 1.08
N TYR A 58 -14.55 6.82 -0.19
CA TYR A 58 -15.54 6.72 -1.26
C TYR A 58 -15.79 5.29 -1.75
N ILE A 59 -14.81 4.40 -1.64
CA ILE A 59 -14.96 3.01 -2.14
C ILE A 59 -15.40 2.08 -1.02
N HIS A 60 -14.81 2.19 0.16
CA HIS A 60 -15.10 1.24 1.25
C HIS A 60 -16.20 1.69 2.20
N HIS A 61 -16.25 2.99 2.53
CA HIS A 61 -17.14 3.50 3.57
C HIS A 61 -18.29 4.35 3.07
N ASN A 62 -18.21 4.89 1.84
CA ASN A 62 -19.12 5.91 1.32
C ASN A 62 -19.37 7.07 2.32
N ASP A 63 -18.31 7.52 2.99
CA ASP A 63 -18.31 8.59 4.00
C ASP A 63 -17.15 9.55 3.73
N SER A 64 -17.46 10.76 3.24
CA SER A 64 -16.48 11.80 2.95
C SER A 64 -15.82 12.40 4.19
N ASN A 65 -16.44 12.24 5.37
CA ASN A 65 -15.97 12.80 6.63
C ASN A 65 -15.13 11.80 7.44
N LEU A 66 -14.93 10.58 6.93
CA LEU A 66 -14.15 9.54 7.60
C LEU A 66 -12.73 10.03 7.93
N ASP A 67 -12.39 9.91 9.22
CA ASP A 67 -11.04 10.17 9.74
C ASP A 67 -10.15 8.94 9.51
N VAL A 68 -9.45 8.95 8.38
CA VAL A 68 -8.63 7.82 7.95
C VAL A 68 -7.43 7.54 8.86
N MET A 69 -7.05 8.49 9.72
CA MET A 69 -5.97 8.29 10.71
C MET A 69 -6.40 7.38 11.86
N LYS A 70 -7.70 7.11 12.00
CA LYS A 70 -8.27 6.25 13.02
C LYS A 70 -8.83 4.94 12.46
N LEU A 71 -8.50 4.60 11.20
CA LEU A 71 -8.87 3.32 10.63
C LEU A 71 -8.35 2.20 11.52
N ASN A 72 -9.29 1.40 12.03
CA ASN A 72 -8.95 0.19 12.75
C ASN A 72 -8.55 -0.91 11.75
N SER A 73 -7.76 -1.84 12.24
CA SER A 73 -6.94 -2.74 11.44
C SER A 73 -7.67 -3.86 10.72
N ASN A 74 -8.97 -3.73 10.41
CA ASN A 74 -9.68 -4.75 9.63
C ASN A 74 -9.46 -4.58 8.11
N TRP A 75 -8.19 -4.39 7.73
CA TRP A 75 -7.72 -4.26 6.35
C TRP A 75 -8.13 -5.45 5.47
N VAL A 76 -8.34 -6.63 6.09
CA VAL A 76 -8.75 -7.88 5.42
C VAL A 76 -10.08 -7.70 4.69
N TYR A 77 -11.03 -6.97 5.30
CA TYR A 77 -12.32 -6.69 4.69
C TYR A 77 -12.18 -5.88 3.39
N PHE A 78 -11.32 -4.86 3.40
CA PHE A 78 -11.14 -3.97 2.25
C PHE A 78 -10.46 -4.67 1.07
N GLN A 79 -9.55 -5.60 1.32
CA GLN A 79 -8.97 -6.40 0.26
C GLN A 79 -9.99 -7.33 -0.42
N ALA A 80 -10.95 -7.86 0.34
CA ALA A 80 -11.98 -8.74 -0.21
C ALA A 80 -12.95 -8.03 -1.18
N VAL A 81 -13.15 -6.71 -1.04
CA VAL A 81 -14.04 -5.94 -1.94
C VAL A 81 -13.53 -5.94 -3.39
N ASN A 82 -12.22 -5.77 -3.59
CA ASN A 82 -11.49 -5.80 -4.87
C ASN A 82 -12.36 -5.41 -6.10
N PRO A 83 -12.89 -4.18 -6.14
CA PRO A 83 -13.90 -3.81 -7.14
C PRO A 83 -13.28 -3.92 -8.54
N PHE A 84 -13.95 -4.68 -9.41
CA PHE A 84 -13.51 -4.93 -10.78
C PHE A 84 -12.10 -5.57 -10.91
N ASN A 85 -11.63 -6.28 -9.88
CA ASN A 85 -10.29 -6.89 -9.85
C ASN A 85 -9.18 -5.83 -10.01
N ILE A 86 -9.33 -4.69 -9.32
CA ILE A 86 -8.38 -3.56 -9.37
C ILE A 86 -6.99 -3.91 -8.82
N ASP A 87 -6.87 -4.96 -8.00
CA ASP A 87 -5.58 -5.47 -7.51
C ASP A 87 -4.56 -5.73 -8.63
N THR A 88 -5.04 -6.07 -9.83
CA THR A 88 -4.25 -6.37 -11.02
C THR A 88 -3.14 -7.40 -10.73
N TRP A 89 -3.39 -8.36 -9.83
CA TRP A 89 -2.36 -9.29 -9.32
C TRP A 89 -2.39 -10.68 -9.96
N LYS A 90 -2.94 -10.80 -11.19
CA LYS A 90 -3.01 -12.09 -11.91
C LYS A 90 -1.72 -12.36 -12.67
N GLY A 91 -0.95 -13.35 -12.20
CA GLY A 91 0.32 -13.76 -12.82
C GLY A 91 0.18 -14.61 -14.09
N ASP A 92 -1.00 -15.17 -14.39
CA ASP A 92 -1.20 -15.96 -15.61
C ASP A 92 -1.39 -15.05 -16.84
N LEU A 93 -0.32 -14.92 -17.62
CA LEU A 93 -0.29 -14.17 -18.87
C LEU A 93 -0.34 -15.07 -20.11
N SER A 94 -0.80 -16.33 -19.99
CA SER A 94 -0.77 -17.32 -21.09
C SER A 94 -1.52 -16.85 -22.34
N ARG A 95 -2.67 -16.17 -22.17
CA ARG A 95 -3.46 -15.61 -23.29
C ARG A 95 -2.80 -14.40 -23.95
N PHE A 96 -1.99 -13.64 -23.21
CA PHE A 96 -1.20 -12.55 -23.78
C PHE A 96 -0.05 -13.12 -24.62
N LYS A 97 0.65 -14.11 -24.06
CA LYS A 97 1.72 -14.85 -24.74
C LYS A 97 1.23 -15.56 -26.01
N SER A 98 0.07 -16.23 -25.98
CA SER A 98 -0.47 -16.98 -27.12
C SER A 98 -0.81 -16.10 -28.33
N ARG A 99 -0.92 -14.78 -28.14
CA ARG A 99 -1.15 -13.77 -29.18
C ARG A 99 0.11 -12.98 -29.53
N ASN A 100 1.30 -13.54 -29.24
CA ASN A 100 2.60 -12.92 -29.46
C ASN A 100 2.82 -11.58 -28.73
N GLY A 101 2.09 -11.33 -27.64
CA GLY A 101 2.29 -10.14 -26.81
C GLY A 101 3.71 -10.07 -26.25
N LYS A 102 4.28 -8.86 -26.22
CA LYS A 102 5.59 -8.54 -25.63
C LYS A 102 5.38 -7.46 -24.58
N LEU A 103 5.94 -7.67 -23.39
CA LEU A 103 5.82 -6.75 -22.27
C LEU A 103 7.21 -6.50 -21.70
N THR A 104 7.56 -5.22 -21.56
CA THR A 104 8.77 -4.75 -20.88
C THR A 104 8.30 -3.94 -19.68
N ILE A 105 8.82 -4.26 -18.50
CA ILE A 105 8.55 -3.55 -17.24
C ILE A 105 9.91 -3.08 -16.72
N TYR A 106 9.97 -1.87 -16.18
CA TYR A 106 11.15 -1.25 -15.60
C TYR A 106 10.79 -0.44 -14.35
#